data_AF-A0A8H5T2X4-F1
#
_entry.id   AF-A0A8H5T2X4-F1
#
_cell.length_a   1.000
_cell.length_b   1.000
_cell.length_c   1.000
_cell.angle_alpha   90.00
_cell.angle_beta   90.00
_cell.angle_gamma   90.00
#
_symmetry.space_group_name_H-M   'P 1'
#
loop_
_entity.id
_entity.type
_entity.pdbx_description
1 polymer ?
#
loop_
_entity_poly.entity_id
_entity_poly.type
_entity_poly.pdbx_seq_one_letter_code
_entity_poly.pdbx_strand_id
1 'polypeptide(L)'
;MSDIIAWLVPTARNSLADKTTHLPSNISRAVQTTSSPTLLSRLPNLLGSRPSRAIKLSFDKAPKRPGSFVLGSDPSTCDVVLPSLPGIDARHCELSFDAEGRLVLNDFSEMGTQVWYDWESNGDQTDYTWILSSGAEAGFPSMVQRITVDIQGVRFQVVVNDHSGDWDAYHDKVEDFVRQPSWAHGLSPGWDRGSISPVTPLFSNVPLFQHILVKALGEEPVGEVYLWNLARPWEPMVKAAA
;
A
#
# COMPACT_ATOMS: atom_id res chain seq x y z
N MET A 1 23.64 -7.24 2.74
CA MET A 1 22.56 -6.26 2.51
C MET A 1 21.24 -7.01 2.39
N SER A 2 20.14 -6.50 2.93
CA SER A 2 18.85 -7.21 2.94
C SER A 2 18.15 -7.13 1.58
N ASP A 3 17.59 -8.25 1.10
CA ASP A 3 16.71 -8.29 -0.09
C ASP A 3 15.24 -8.09 0.26
N ILE A 4 14.93 -7.89 1.55
CA ILE A 4 13.56 -7.78 2.03
C ILE A 4 13.05 -6.37 1.76
N ILE A 5 11.87 -6.27 1.15
CA ILE A 5 11.16 -5.01 0.90
C ILE A 5 10.29 -4.67 2.11
N ALA A 6 9.37 -5.58 2.43
CA ALA A 6 8.38 -5.39 3.49
C ALA A 6 7.80 -6.73 3.97
N TRP A 7 7.08 -6.67 5.08
CA TRP A 7 6.24 -7.74 5.59
C TRP A 7 4.79 -7.27 5.69
N LEU A 8 3.86 -8.13 5.27
CA LEU A 8 2.44 -8.00 5.54
C LEU A 8 2.11 -8.86 6.76
N VAL A 9 1.85 -8.21 7.88
CA VAL A 9 1.62 -8.86 9.16
C VAL A 9 0.14 -8.82 9.51
N PRO A 10 -0.51 -9.96 9.78
CA PRO A 10 -1.90 -9.95 10.24
C PRO A 10 -2.08 -9.07 11.48
N THR A 11 -3.17 -8.32 11.56
CA THR A 11 -3.39 -7.44 12.73
C THR A 11 -3.82 -8.21 13.99
N ALA A 12 -4.34 -9.43 13.85
CA ALA A 12 -4.76 -10.29 14.96
C ALA A 12 -4.68 -11.78 14.60
N ARG A 13 -4.44 -12.67 15.59
CA ARG A 13 -4.57 -14.13 15.38
C ARG A 13 -5.99 -14.52 15.01
N ASN A 14 -6.12 -15.59 14.23
CA ASN A 14 -7.38 -16.15 13.73
C ASN A 14 -8.20 -15.19 12.85
N SER A 15 -7.69 -14.00 12.56
CA SER A 15 -8.27 -13.08 11.59
C SER A 15 -8.21 -13.67 10.18
N LEU A 16 -8.94 -13.06 9.25
CA LEU A 16 -8.87 -13.44 7.83
C LEU A 16 -7.43 -13.29 7.29
N ALA A 17 -6.73 -12.24 7.68
CA ALA A 17 -5.33 -12.02 7.34
C ALA A 17 -4.42 -13.11 7.94
N ASP A 18 -4.66 -13.56 9.17
CA ASP A 18 -3.87 -14.63 9.79
C ASP A 18 -4.06 -15.94 9.02
N LYS A 19 -5.32 -16.30 8.73
CA LYS A 19 -5.64 -17.47 7.88
C LYS A 19 -4.98 -17.37 6.50
N THR A 20 -4.89 -16.17 5.94
CA THR A 20 -4.22 -15.90 4.65
C THR A 20 -2.75 -16.34 4.67
N THR A 21 -2.03 -16.15 5.78
CA THR A 21 -0.63 -16.58 5.92
C THR A 21 -0.44 -18.10 5.93
N HIS A 22 -1.53 -18.85 6.13
CA HIS A 22 -1.55 -20.31 6.17
C HIS A 22 -2.08 -20.93 4.87
N LEU A 23 -2.53 -20.13 3.89
CA LEU A 23 -2.99 -20.65 2.61
C LEU A 23 -1.84 -21.31 1.83
N PRO A 24 -2.07 -22.47 1.18
CA PRO A 24 -1.05 -23.16 0.40
C PRO A 24 -0.36 -22.26 -0.63
N SER A 25 -1.13 -21.41 -1.32
CA SER A 25 -0.64 -20.46 -2.32
C SER A 25 0.34 -19.43 -1.75
N ASN A 26 0.26 -19.13 -0.45
CA ASN A 26 1.09 -18.13 0.22
C ASN A 26 2.27 -18.73 0.98
N ILE A 27 2.34 -20.06 1.16
CA ILE A 27 3.38 -20.75 1.95
C ILE A 27 4.78 -20.31 1.54
N SER A 28 5.00 -20.16 0.24
CA SER A 28 6.31 -19.81 -0.32
C SER A 28 6.78 -18.40 0.09
N ARG A 29 5.88 -17.48 0.47
CA ARG A 29 6.20 -16.13 0.98
C ARG A 29 5.97 -16.02 2.49
N ALA A 30 5.28 -16.96 3.11
CA ALA A 30 4.93 -16.91 4.52
C ALA A 30 6.10 -17.30 5.42
N VAL A 31 6.55 -16.38 6.27
CA VAL A 31 7.66 -16.56 7.22
C VAL A 31 7.16 -16.46 8.66
N GLN A 32 7.91 -16.99 9.63
CA GLN A 32 7.62 -16.75 11.04
C GLN A 32 7.93 -15.30 11.42
N THR A 33 7.06 -14.68 12.22
CA THR A 33 7.29 -13.31 12.71
C THR A 33 8.56 -13.19 13.55
N THR A 34 8.98 -14.28 14.20
CA THR A 34 10.21 -14.38 15.00
C THR A 34 11.49 -14.53 14.18
N SER A 35 11.41 -14.72 12.86
CA SER A 35 12.58 -14.97 12.02
C SER A 35 13.39 -13.71 11.68
N SER A 36 12.86 -12.52 11.94
CA SER A 36 13.49 -11.24 11.63
C SER A 36 13.49 -10.32 12.86
N PRO A 37 14.67 -9.87 13.35
CA PRO A 37 14.76 -8.89 14.43
C PRO A 37 14.06 -7.57 14.09
N THR A 38 14.17 -7.11 12.84
CA THR A 38 13.52 -5.89 12.34
C THR A 38 12.00 -6.00 12.41
N LEU A 39 11.47 -7.16 12.04
CA LEU A 39 10.04 -7.42 12.13
C LEU A 39 9.60 -7.43 13.60
N LEU A 40 10.33 -8.14 14.47
CA LEU A 40 10.02 -8.22 15.89
C LEU A 40 10.05 -6.86 16.59
N SER A 41 11.00 -5.98 16.26
CA SER A 41 11.13 -4.66 16.89
C SER A 41 10.01 -3.69 16.49
N ARG A 42 9.44 -3.87 15.29
CA ARG A 42 8.35 -3.04 14.74
C ARG A 42 6.96 -3.55 15.13
N LEU A 43 6.86 -4.76 15.67
CA LEU A 43 5.59 -5.28 16.15
C LEU A 43 5.28 -4.76 17.56
N PRO A 44 4.11 -4.12 17.78
CA PRO A 44 3.77 -3.60 19.09
C PRO A 44 3.74 -4.73 20.13
N ASN A 45 4.41 -4.52 21.26
CA ASN A 45 4.47 -5.50 22.35
C ASN A 45 3.10 -5.78 23.01
N LEU A 46 2.07 -5.00 22.67
CA LEU A 46 0.81 -4.86 23.39
C LEU A 46 -0.33 -5.78 22.94
N LEU A 47 -0.13 -6.59 21.89
CA LEU A 47 -1.13 -7.58 21.48
C LEU A 47 -0.83 -8.90 22.19
N GLY A 48 -1.65 -9.30 23.17
CA GLY A 48 -1.61 -10.64 23.82
C GLY A 48 -1.82 -11.83 22.86
N SER A 49 -1.89 -11.55 21.56
CA SER A 49 -2.22 -12.46 20.47
C SER A 49 -1.47 -12.03 19.20
N ARG A 50 -0.12 -12.03 19.23
CA ARG A 50 0.69 -11.72 18.03
C ARG A 50 0.57 -12.84 17.00
N PRO A 51 0.31 -12.56 15.73
CA PRO A 51 0.34 -13.60 14.70
C PRO A 51 1.73 -14.26 14.65
N SER A 52 1.75 -15.55 14.38
CA SER A 52 2.99 -16.33 14.32
C SER A 52 3.67 -16.21 12.96
N ARG A 53 2.93 -15.76 11.93
CA ARG A 53 3.41 -15.67 10.55
C ARG A 53 3.13 -14.30 9.94
N ALA A 54 3.91 -13.96 8.93
CA ALA A 54 3.73 -12.81 8.06
C ALA A 54 4.05 -13.20 6.62
N ILE A 55 3.56 -12.44 5.65
CA ILE A 55 3.96 -12.58 4.25
C ILE A 55 5.18 -11.69 4.00
N LYS A 56 6.30 -12.27 3.54
CA LYS A 56 7.52 -11.55 3.18
C LYS A 56 7.51 -11.17 1.70
N LEU A 57 7.75 -9.90 1.42
CA LEU A 57 8.01 -9.36 0.09
C LEU A 57 9.51 -9.06 -0.02
N SER A 58 10.15 -9.54 -1.09
CA SER A 58 11.60 -9.45 -1.24
C SER A 58 12.00 -9.48 -2.71
N PHE A 59 13.12 -8.82 -3.02
CA PHE A 59 13.70 -8.74 -4.36
C PHE A 59 14.23 -10.10 -4.85
N ASP A 60 14.69 -10.96 -3.94
CA ASP A 60 15.18 -12.32 -4.22
C ASP A 60 14.10 -13.26 -4.77
N LYS A 61 12.83 -12.87 -4.64
CA LYS A 61 11.69 -13.69 -5.01
C LYS A 61 10.77 -12.93 -5.95
N ALA A 62 11.02 -13.17 -7.23
CA ALA A 62 10.31 -12.57 -8.34
C ALA A 62 8.78 -12.61 -8.13
N PRO A 63 8.09 -11.48 -8.38
CA PRO A 63 6.64 -11.46 -8.46
C PRO A 63 6.15 -12.19 -9.71
N LYS A 64 4.87 -12.59 -9.72
CA LYS A 64 4.25 -13.15 -10.93
C LYS A 64 4.07 -12.12 -12.03
N ARG A 65 3.84 -10.87 -11.63
CA ARG A 65 3.82 -9.71 -12.52
C ARG A 65 5.12 -8.91 -12.31
N PRO A 66 5.98 -8.79 -13.33
CA PRO A 66 7.19 -7.99 -13.24
C PRO A 66 6.92 -6.59 -12.71
N GLY A 67 7.70 -6.15 -11.74
CA GLY A 67 7.58 -4.82 -11.12
C GLY A 67 6.48 -4.65 -10.07
N SER A 68 5.69 -5.68 -9.72
CA SER A 68 4.59 -5.52 -8.74
C SER A 68 4.17 -6.82 -8.07
N PHE A 69 3.89 -6.81 -6.77
CA PHE A 69 3.25 -7.93 -6.08
C PHE A 69 1.73 -7.75 -6.08
N VAL A 70 1.01 -8.65 -6.76
CA VAL A 70 -0.45 -8.55 -6.85
C VAL A 70 -1.14 -9.26 -5.68
N LEU A 71 -2.14 -8.63 -5.09
CA LEU A 71 -3.01 -9.16 -4.06
C LEU A 71 -4.43 -9.35 -4.62
N GLY A 72 -5.08 -10.47 -4.29
CA GLY A 72 -6.42 -10.77 -4.78
C GLY A 72 -6.79 -12.24 -4.54
N SER A 73 -7.98 -12.65 -4.97
CA SER A 73 -8.49 -14.00 -4.70
C SER A 73 -8.00 -15.08 -5.68
N ASP A 74 -7.42 -14.72 -6.83
CA ASP A 74 -6.98 -15.68 -7.86
C ASP A 74 -5.53 -16.17 -7.64
N PRO A 75 -5.33 -17.47 -7.34
CA PRO A 75 -4.00 -18.03 -7.11
C PRO A 75 -3.16 -18.20 -8.36
N SER A 76 -3.70 -18.04 -9.57
CA SER A 76 -2.92 -18.09 -10.80
C SER A 76 -2.20 -16.77 -11.05
N THR A 77 -2.86 -15.64 -10.78
CA THR A 77 -2.35 -14.29 -11.06
C THR A 77 -1.77 -13.55 -9.85
N CYS A 78 -2.18 -13.86 -8.62
CA CYS A 78 -1.77 -13.12 -7.43
C CYS A 78 -0.52 -13.68 -6.75
N ASP A 79 0.34 -12.80 -6.25
CA ASP A 79 1.51 -13.12 -5.42
C ASP A 79 1.13 -13.37 -3.95
N VAL A 80 0.09 -12.67 -3.48
CA VAL A 80 -0.52 -12.88 -2.17
C VAL A 80 -2.00 -13.16 -2.39
N VAL A 81 -2.37 -14.42 -2.22
CA VAL A 81 -3.74 -14.89 -2.44
C VAL A 81 -4.56 -14.60 -1.19
N LEU A 82 -5.62 -13.83 -1.33
CA LEU A 82 -6.56 -13.51 -0.27
C LEU A 82 -7.70 -14.56 -0.24
N PRO A 83 -8.42 -14.72 0.89
CA PRO A 83 -9.62 -15.55 0.94
C PRO A 83 -10.65 -15.04 -0.07
N SER A 84 -11.34 -15.96 -0.75
CA SER A 84 -12.42 -15.60 -1.67
C SER A 84 -13.64 -15.12 -0.86
N LEU A 85 -13.79 -13.81 -0.72
CA LEU A 85 -14.88 -13.15 0.00
C LEU A 85 -15.59 -12.16 -0.93
N PRO A 86 -16.89 -11.86 -0.67
CA PRO A 86 -17.57 -10.79 -1.39
C PRO A 86 -16.80 -9.47 -1.32
N GLY A 87 -16.65 -8.81 -2.46
CA GLY A 87 -15.90 -7.56 -2.62
C GLY A 87 -14.39 -7.71 -2.82
N ILE A 88 -13.84 -8.94 -2.74
CA ILE A 88 -12.43 -9.18 -3.07
C ILE A 88 -12.30 -9.75 -4.49
N ASP A 89 -11.86 -8.88 -5.39
CA ASP A 89 -11.61 -9.23 -6.78
C ASP A 89 -10.52 -10.27 -6.97
N ALA A 90 -10.56 -10.94 -8.13
CA ALA A 90 -9.54 -11.90 -8.56
C ALA A 90 -8.13 -11.30 -8.47
N ARG A 91 -8.00 -10.04 -8.89
CA ARG A 91 -6.87 -9.16 -8.64
C ARG A 91 -7.46 -7.87 -8.07
N HIS A 92 -7.05 -7.48 -6.88
CA HIS A 92 -7.69 -6.39 -6.14
C HIS A 92 -6.79 -5.16 -6.09
N CYS A 93 -5.54 -5.34 -5.69
CA CYS A 93 -4.56 -4.28 -5.64
C CYS A 93 -3.15 -4.84 -5.88
N GLU A 94 -2.17 -3.96 -5.99
CA GLU A 94 -0.77 -4.35 -6.09
C GLU A 94 0.14 -3.47 -5.26
N LEU A 95 1.23 -4.07 -4.78
CA LEU A 95 2.34 -3.36 -4.14
C LEU A 95 3.45 -3.19 -5.17
N SER A 96 3.85 -1.95 -5.41
CA SER A 96 4.88 -1.59 -6.39
C SER A 96 5.71 -0.39 -5.88
N PHE A 97 6.53 0.18 -6.76
CA PHE A 97 7.29 1.38 -6.47
C PHE A 97 6.88 2.52 -7.39
N ASP A 98 6.81 3.74 -6.85
CA ASP A 98 6.62 4.95 -7.65
C ASP A 98 7.94 5.45 -8.26
N ALA A 99 7.87 6.58 -8.97
CA ALA A 99 9.03 7.18 -9.64
C ALA A 99 10.11 7.63 -8.64
N GLU A 100 9.73 7.89 -7.39
CA GLU A 100 10.63 8.26 -6.30
C GLU A 100 11.19 7.03 -5.56
N GLY A 101 10.85 5.81 -5.99
CA GLY A 101 11.30 4.57 -5.36
C GLY A 101 10.64 4.29 -4.00
N ARG A 102 9.50 4.91 -3.72
CA ARG A 102 8.70 4.65 -2.52
C ARG A 102 7.80 3.44 -2.75
N LEU A 103 7.61 2.64 -1.70
CA LEU A 103 6.65 1.54 -1.74
C LEU A 103 5.24 2.12 -1.76
N VAL A 104 4.43 1.72 -2.74
CA VAL A 104 3.05 2.17 -2.91
C VAL A 104 2.09 0.99 -3.06
N LEU A 105 0.82 1.21 -2.71
CA LEU A 105 -0.29 0.31 -3.02
C LEU A 105 -1.17 0.96 -4.07
N ASN A 106 -1.32 0.32 -5.22
CA ASN A 106 -2.26 0.75 -6.26
C ASN A 106 -3.52 -0.12 -6.16
N ASP A 107 -4.65 0.49 -5.84
CA ASP A 107 -5.95 -0.14 -5.91
C ASP A 107 -6.52 -0.03 -7.32
N PHE A 108 -7.07 -1.12 -7.83
CA PHE A 108 -7.80 -1.18 -9.10
C PHE A 108 -9.06 -2.06 -8.95
N SER A 109 -9.58 -2.14 -7.72
CA SER A 109 -10.68 -3.02 -7.36
C SER A 109 -12.04 -2.35 -7.55
N GLU A 110 -13.10 -3.15 -7.60
CA GLU A 110 -14.48 -2.66 -7.71
C GLU A 110 -14.99 -2.05 -6.39
N MET A 111 -14.54 -2.58 -5.25
CA MET A 111 -15.04 -2.22 -3.91
C MET A 111 -14.08 -1.36 -3.09
N GLY A 112 -12.85 -1.17 -3.58
CA GLY A 112 -11.83 -0.32 -2.99
C GLY A 112 -11.01 -1.00 -1.90
N THR A 113 -9.87 -0.37 -1.62
CA THR A 113 -8.96 -0.70 -0.53
C THR A 113 -8.88 0.48 0.44
N GLN A 114 -8.91 0.20 1.73
CA GLN A 114 -8.69 1.20 2.78
C GLN A 114 -7.28 1.09 3.34
N VAL A 115 -6.58 2.22 3.45
CA VAL A 115 -5.29 2.31 4.15
C VAL A 115 -5.42 3.24 5.34
N TRP A 116 -4.95 2.75 6.49
CA TRP A 116 -4.89 3.48 7.74
C TRP A 116 -3.46 3.93 7.99
N TYR A 117 -3.28 5.21 8.25
CA TYR A 117 -2.08 5.79 8.81
C TYR A 117 -2.34 6.08 10.29
N ASP A 118 -1.74 5.28 11.15
CA ASP A 118 -2.00 5.18 12.57
C ASP A 118 -3.46 4.84 12.90
N TRP A 119 -4.30 5.85 13.08
CA TRP A 119 -5.74 5.73 13.38
C TRP A 119 -6.62 6.45 12.35
N GLU A 120 -6.03 7.03 11.32
CA GLU A 120 -6.75 7.82 10.31
C GLU A 120 -6.82 7.05 8.98
N SER A 121 -8.00 7.04 8.37
CA SER A 121 -8.21 6.54 7.02
C SER A 121 -9.33 7.30 6.32
N ASN A 122 -9.28 7.35 4.99
CA ASN A 122 -10.30 7.99 4.16
C ASN A 122 -11.34 6.99 3.63
N GLY A 123 -11.54 5.87 4.33
CA GLY A 123 -12.42 4.79 3.87
C GLY A 123 -11.83 3.99 2.70
N ASP A 124 -12.67 3.18 2.08
CA ASP A 124 -12.34 2.43 0.87
C ASP A 124 -12.20 3.38 -0.32
N GLN A 125 -11.10 3.26 -1.06
CA GLN A 125 -10.83 4.05 -2.26
C GLN A 125 -10.57 3.11 -3.44
N THR A 126 -11.14 3.47 -4.59
CA THR A 126 -10.96 2.77 -5.89
C THR A 126 -10.06 3.60 -6.80
N ASP A 127 -9.31 2.94 -7.68
CA ASP A 127 -8.39 3.58 -8.64
C ASP A 127 -7.43 4.59 -7.95
N TYR A 128 -6.96 4.22 -6.76
CA TYR A 128 -6.20 5.11 -5.88
C TYR A 128 -4.84 4.52 -5.49
N THR A 129 -3.85 5.39 -5.35
CA THR A 129 -2.49 5.03 -4.94
C THR A 129 -2.17 5.53 -3.53
N TRP A 130 -1.84 4.60 -2.64
CA TRP A 130 -1.43 4.88 -1.27
C TRP A 130 0.08 4.76 -1.10
N ILE A 131 0.72 5.72 -0.42
CA ILE A 131 2.15 5.68 -0.12
C ILE A 131 2.36 4.88 1.17
N LEU A 132 3.24 3.88 1.13
CA LEU A 132 3.51 2.97 2.26
C LEU A 132 4.94 3.10 2.81
N SER A 133 5.84 3.77 2.10
CA SER A 133 7.18 4.12 2.59
C SER A 133 7.61 5.50 2.12
N SER A 134 8.56 6.12 2.81
CA SER A 134 9.08 7.45 2.45
C SER A 134 10.24 7.39 1.46
N GLY A 135 10.66 6.18 1.05
CA GLY A 135 11.86 5.99 0.23
C GLY A 135 13.13 6.49 0.94
N ALA A 136 14.08 7.01 0.16
CA ALA A 136 15.30 7.63 0.68
C ALA A 136 15.07 9.01 1.34
N GLU A 137 13.85 9.55 1.26
CA GLU A 137 13.50 10.85 1.82
C GLU A 137 12.90 10.72 3.23
N ALA A 138 13.10 11.75 4.06
CA ALA A 138 12.49 11.87 5.38
C ALA A 138 11.04 12.40 5.32
N GLY A 139 10.30 12.05 4.26
CA GLY A 139 8.94 12.53 3.98
C GLY A 139 7.84 11.64 4.55
N PHE A 140 6.59 11.93 4.20
CA PHE A 140 5.47 11.03 4.51
C PHE A 140 5.70 9.64 3.87
N PRO A 141 5.39 8.52 4.56
CA PRO A 141 4.79 8.39 5.89
C PRO A 141 5.83 8.07 7.00
N SER A 142 7.05 8.62 6.95
CA SER A 142 8.12 8.30 7.92
C SER A 142 7.77 8.58 9.39
N MET A 143 6.88 9.54 9.64
CA MET A 143 6.35 9.88 10.95
C MET A 143 5.22 8.96 11.44
N VAL A 144 4.63 8.17 10.53
CA VAL A 144 3.51 7.26 10.84
C VAL A 144 4.07 6.04 11.55
N GLN A 145 3.49 5.69 12.69
CA GLN A 145 3.96 4.55 13.49
C GLN A 145 3.44 3.22 12.94
N ARG A 146 2.23 3.22 12.39
CA ARG A 146 1.55 2.02 11.88
C ARG A 146 0.82 2.32 10.58
N ILE A 147 1.13 1.57 9.55
CA ILE A 147 0.36 1.56 8.30
C ILE A 147 -0.41 0.24 8.23
N THR A 148 -1.73 0.30 8.09
CA THR A 148 -2.58 -0.90 7.97
C THR A 148 -3.36 -0.85 6.66
N VAL A 149 -3.21 -1.89 5.85
CA VAL A 149 -4.01 -2.11 4.64
C VAL A 149 -5.19 -3.01 5.03
N ASP A 150 -6.40 -2.57 4.73
CA ASP A 150 -7.64 -3.31 4.90
C ASP A 150 -8.27 -3.57 3.53
N ILE A 151 -8.32 -4.85 3.15
CA ILE A 151 -8.97 -5.31 1.93
C ILE A 151 -10.22 -6.07 2.36
N GLN A 152 -11.34 -5.37 2.45
CA GLN A 152 -12.65 -5.94 2.77
C GLN A 152 -12.64 -6.81 4.05
N GLY A 153 -11.96 -6.33 5.11
CA GLY A 153 -11.80 -7.01 6.39
C GLY A 153 -10.56 -7.89 6.51
N VAL A 154 -9.79 -8.08 5.43
CA VAL A 154 -8.48 -8.75 5.45
C VAL A 154 -7.41 -7.72 5.75
N ARG A 155 -7.06 -7.58 7.04
CA ARG A 155 -6.18 -6.51 7.54
C ARG A 155 -4.73 -6.94 7.76
N PHE A 156 -3.82 -6.25 7.07
CA PHE A 156 -2.38 -6.40 7.27
C PHE A 156 -1.75 -5.09 7.74
N GLN A 157 -0.97 -5.14 8.80
CA GLN A 157 0.03 -4.12 9.07
C GLN A 157 1.18 -4.27 8.07
N VAL A 158 1.53 -3.19 7.38
CA VAL A 158 2.70 -3.13 6.51
C VAL A 158 3.91 -2.72 7.35
N VAL A 159 4.93 -3.57 7.37
CA VAL A 159 6.21 -3.28 8.01
C VAL A 159 7.27 -3.22 6.93
N VAL A 160 7.75 -2.01 6.62
CA VAL A 160 8.82 -1.81 5.62
C VAL A 160 10.17 -2.12 6.27
N ASN A 161 11.05 -2.80 5.53
CA ASN A 161 12.40 -3.08 6.01
C ASN A 161 13.23 -1.79 6.05
N ASP A 162 14.13 -1.70 7.03
CA ASP A 162 15.05 -0.57 7.14
C ASP A 162 16.22 -0.75 6.16
N HIS A 163 16.40 0.23 5.28
CA HIS A 163 17.48 0.30 4.28
C HIS A 163 18.40 1.50 4.50
N SER A 164 18.30 2.20 5.63
CA SER A 164 19.09 3.39 5.94
C SER A 164 20.61 3.18 5.97
N GLY A 165 21.07 1.92 6.08
CA GLY A 165 22.49 1.59 6.05
C GLY A 165 23.13 1.67 4.66
N ASP A 166 22.35 1.61 3.58
CA ASP A 166 22.84 1.67 2.19
C ASP A 166 21.66 1.94 1.25
N TRP A 167 21.38 3.23 1.01
CA TRP A 167 20.26 3.65 0.15
C TRP A 167 20.55 3.47 -1.33
N ASP A 168 21.80 3.63 -1.75
CA ASP A 168 22.19 3.51 -3.17
C ASP A 168 21.94 2.10 -3.67
N ALA A 169 22.42 1.08 -2.95
CA ALA A 169 22.17 -0.31 -3.37
C ALA A 169 20.73 -0.77 -3.10
N TYR A 170 19.92 -0.04 -2.33
CA TYR A 170 18.46 -0.25 -2.30
C TYR A 170 17.80 0.33 -3.56
N HIS A 171 18.22 1.53 -3.98
CA HIS A 171 17.72 2.19 -5.18
C HIS A 171 18.00 1.35 -6.44
N ASP A 172 19.22 0.81 -6.56
CA ASP A 172 19.57 -0.09 -7.67
C ASP A 172 18.63 -1.30 -7.74
N LYS A 173 18.30 -1.90 -6.58
CA LYS A 173 17.35 -3.04 -6.51
C LYS A 173 15.93 -2.64 -6.89
N VAL A 174 15.48 -1.45 -6.46
CA VAL A 174 14.16 -0.92 -6.82
C VAL A 174 14.11 -0.67 -8.33
N GLU A 175 15.14 -0.06 -8.90
CA GLU A 175 15.21 0.22 -10.33
C GLU A 175 15.23 -1.06 -11.15
N ASP A 176 16.05 -2.04 -10.76
CA ASP A 176 16.08 -3.36 -11.39
C ASP A 176 14.75 -4.10 -11.28
N PHE A 177 14.06 -3.98 -10.13
CA PHE A 177 12.75 -4.57 -9.91
C PHE A 177 11.67 -3.96 -10.81
N VAL A 178 11.65 -2.63 -10.94
CA VAL A 178 10.69 -1.90 -11.79
C VAL A 178 11.00 -2.10 -13.28
N ARG A 179 12.28 -2.20 -13.66
CA ARG A 179 12.73 -2.40 -15.05
C ARG A 179 12.50 -3.84 -15.56
N GLN A 180 12.09 -4.78 -14.71
CA GLN A 180 11.87 -6.16 -15.13
C GLN A 180 10.89 -6.21 -16.32
N PRO A 181 11.33 -6.74 -17.49
CA PRO A 181 10.47 -6.80 -18.66
C PRO A 181 9.26 -7.69 -18.33
N SER A 182 8.05 -7.28 -18.78
CA SER A 182 6.89 -8.16 -18.79
C SER A 182 7.31 -9.48 -19.43
N TRP A 183 7.11 -10.62 -18.75
CA TRP A 183 7.52 -11.94 -19.23
C TRP A 183 6.72 -12.32 -20.49
N ALA A 184 7.00 -11.72 -21.63
CA ALA A 184 6.37 -12.03 -22.89
C ALA A 184 7.12 -13.17 -23.60
N HIS A 185 7.54 -14.22 -22.89
CA HIS A 185 8.13 -15.42 -23.49
C HIS A 185 7.57 -16.68 -22.85
N GLY A 186 6.41 -17.12 -23.35
CA GLY A 186 5.83 -18.43 -23.04
C GLY A 186 4.31 -18.45 -23.03
N LEU A 187 3.68 -18.23 -24.19
CA LEU A 187 2.28 -18.57 -24.54
C LEU A 187 1.27 -18.70 -23.38
N SER A 188 0.52 -17.63 -23.12
CA SER A 188 -0.87 -17.70 -22.62
C SER A 188 -1.65 -16.52 -23.21
N PRO A 189 -2.57 -16.76 -24.16
CA PRO A 189 -3.39 -15.71 -24.78
C PRO A 189 -4.52 -15.35 -23.82
N GLY A 190 -4.26 -14.42 -22.91
CA GLY A 190 -5.27 -13.91 -21.98
C GLY A 190 -5.09 -12.43 -21.62
N TRP A 191 -4.02 -11.79 -22.07
CA TRP A 191 -3.72 -10.39 -21.79
C TRP A 191 -4.26 -9.42 -22.85
N ASP A 192 -5.10 -9.89 -23.77
CA ASP A 192 -5.81 -9.00 -24.69
C ASP A 192 -7.10 -8.49 -24.04
N ARG A 193 -6.95 -7.38 -23.30
CA ARG A 193 -8.00 -6.37 -23.27
C ARG A 193 -7.37 -5.02 -23.55
N GLY A 194 -7.53 -4.59 -24.81
CA GLY A 194 -7.50 -3.21 -25.25
C GLY A 194 -6.14 -2.54 -25.12
N SER A 195 -5.44 -2.42 -26.25
CA SER A 195 -4.50 -1.32 -26.47
C SER A 195 -5.24 0.00 -26.20
N ILE A 196 -5.15 0.49 -24.97
CA ILE A 196 -5.49 1.87 -24.66
C ILE A 196 -4.23 2.65 -25.01
N SER A 197 -4.34 3.43 -26.09
CA SER A 197 -3.39 4.53 -26.34
C SER A 197 -3.19 5.31 -25.03
N PRO A 198 -2.02 5.94 -24.80
CA PRO A 198 -1.82 6.72 -23.59
C PRO A 198 -2.86 7.84 -23.57
N VAL A 199 -3.92 7.65 -22.78
CA VAL A 199 -4.91 8.69 -22.54
C VAL A 199 -4.19 9.63 -21.59
N THR A 200 -3.69 10.72 -22.14
CA THR A 200 -3.42 11.96 -21.41
C THR A 200 -4.44 12.13 -20.29
N PRO A 201 -4.03 12.42 -19.05
CA PRO A 201 -4.96 12.46 -17.94
C PRO A 201 -6.04 13.49 -18.25
N LEU A 202 -7.27 13.01 -18.45
CA LEU A 202 -8.46 13.83 -18.39
C LEU A 202 -8.58 14.22 -16.93
N PHE A 203 -8.07 15.41 -16.62
CA PHE A 203 -8.28 16.09 -15.36
C PHE A 203 -9.74 15.93 -14.97
N SER A 204 -9.98 15.13 -13.94
CA SER A 204 -11.25 15.10 -13.24
C SER A 204 -11.53 16.53 -12.83
N ASN A 205 -12.65 17.09 -13.29
CA ASN A 205 -13.09 18.46 -13.02
C ASN A 205 -13.49 18.69 -11.54
N VAL A 206 -12.92 17.92 -10.62
CA VAL A 206 -12.99 18.18 -9.19
C VAL A 206 -12.10 19.39 -8.90
N PRO A 207 -12.63 20.47 -8.32
CA PRO A 207 -11.83 21.66 -8.06
C PRO A 207 -10.63 21.28 -7.18
N LEU A 208 -9.41 21.49 -7.69
CA LEU A 208 -8.16 21.16 -6.99
C LEU A 208 -8.05 21.83 -5.62
N PHE A 209 -8.78 22.92 -5.42
CA PHE A 209 -8.86 23.61 -4.15
C PHE A 209 -10.31 23.82 -3.72
N GLN A 210 -10.62 23.46 -2.48
CA GLN A 210 -11.90 23.71 -1.86
C GLN A 210 -11.79 24.83 -0.83
N HIS A 211 -12.71 25.80 -0.91
CA HIS A 211 -12.86 26.82 0.13
C HIS A 211 -13.64 26.25 1.30
N ILE A 212 -13.02 26.22 2.47
CA ILE A 212 -13.66 25.79 3.72
C ILE A 212 -13.86 27.03 4.59
N LEU A 213 -15.11 27.31 4.93
CA LEU A 213 -15.47 28.36 5.87
C LEU A 213 -15.52 27.77 7.28
N VAL A 214 -14.56 28.15 8.11
CA VAL A 214 -14.56 27.78 9.52
C VAL A 214 -15.27 28.88 10.30
N LYS A 215 -16.43 28.56 10.89
CA LYS A 215 -17.14 29.48 11.79
C LYS A 215 -16.56 29.35 13.20
N ALA A 216 -16.03 30.43 13.75
CA ALA A 216 -15.60 30.48 15.15
C ALA A 216 -16.82 30.35 16.08
N LEU A 217 -16.68 29.58 17.16
CA LEU A 217 -17.67 29.50 18.24
C LEU A 217 -17.41 30.67 19.21
N GLY A 218 -17.98 31.85 18.91
CA GLY A 218 -17.84 33.06 19.72
C GLY A 218 -18.79 34.17 19.25
N GLU A 219 -19.07 35.17 20.09
CA GLU A 219 -20.13 36.18 19.89
C GLU A 219 -19.94 37.12 18.68
N GLU A 220 -18.79 37.07 17.98
CA GLU A 220 -18.53 37.83 16.77
C GLU A 220 -18.22 36.87 15.60
N PRO A 221 -19.05 36.80 14.54
CA PRO A 221 -18.91 35.83 13.46
C PRO A 221 -17.92 36.34 12.40
N VAL A 222 -16.64 36.41 12.73
CA VAL A 222 -15.59 36.53 11.70
C VAL A 222 -15.31 35.13 11.17
N GLY A 223 -15.97 34.77 10.06
CA GLY A 223 -15.70 33.50 9.37
C GLY A 223 -14.32 33.51 8.73
N GLU A 224 -13.47 32.56 9.06
CA GLU A 224 -12.17 32.41 8.42
C GLU A 224 -12.30 31.48 7.21
N VAL A 225 -11.82 31.93 6.06
CA VAL A 225 -11.80 31.12 4.83
C VAL A 225 -10.44 30.44 4.71
N TYR A 226 -10.46 29.13 4.53
CA TYR A 226 -9.28 28.32 4.30
C TYR A 226 -9.35 27.67 2.92
N LEU A 227 -8.19 27.54 2.28
CA LEU A 227 -8.01 26.83 1.02
C LEU A 227 -7.42 25.45 1.33
N TRP A 228 -8.11 24.39 0.89
CA TRP A 228 -7.63 23.03 1.04
C TRP A 228 -7.35 22.42 -0.33
N ASN A 229 -6.12 21.91 -0.52
CA ASN A 229 -5.70 21.27 -1.74
C ASN A 229 -6.19 19.81 -1.77
N LEU A 230 -7.21 19.51 -2.58
CA LEU A 230 -7.77 18.17 -2.69
C LEU A 230 -6.86 17.18 -3.43
N ALA A 231 -5.87 17.66 -4.18
CA ALA A 231 -4.82 16.82 -4.75
C ALA A 231 -3.73 16.46 -3.73
N ARG A 232 -3.70 17.16 -2.59
CA ARG A 232 -2.77 16.94 -1.48
C ARG A 232 -3.49 17.15 -0.14
N PRO A 233 -4.50 16.33 0.20
CA PRO A 233 -5.34 16.55 1.37
C PRO A 233 -4.56 16.49 2.70
N TRP A 234 -3.34 15.97 2.69
CA TRP A 234 -2.41 15.92 3.82
C TRP A 234 -1.62 17.22 4.05
N GLU A 235 -1.62 18.18 3.12
CA GLU A 235 -1.05 19.50 3.35
C GLU A 235 -1.96 20.32 4.30
N PRO A 236 -1.40 21.08 5.26
CA PRO A 236 -2.19 21.94 6.13
C PRO A 236 -3.05 22.91 5.31
N MET A 237 -4.29 23.12 5.75
CA MET A 237 -5.18 24.12 5.16
C MET A 237 -4.53 25.51 5.24
N VAL A 238 -4.49 26.22 4.12
CA VAL A 238 -3.87 27.55 4.05
C VAL A 238 -4.95 28.59 4.30
N LYS A 239 -4.76 29.47 5.29
CA LYS A 239 -5.68 30.58 5.53
C LYS A 239 -5.68 31.50 4.32
N ALA A 240 -6.83 31.68 3.68
CA ALA A 240 -6.97 32.62 2.58
C ALA A 240 -6.97 34.04 3.18
N ALA A 241 -5.98 34.85 2.84
CA ALA A 241 -6.00 36.27 3.16
C ALA A 241 -7.10 36.94 2.32
N ALA A 242 -7.93 37.75 2.97
CA ALA A 242 -8.86 38.65 2.28
C ALA A 242 -8.11 39.83 1.64
#